data_AF-A0A2T2VD75-F1
#
_entry.id   AF-A0A2T2VD75-F1
#
_cell.length_a   1.000
_cell.length_b   1.000
_cell.length_c   1.000
_cell.angle_alpha   90.00
_cell.angle_beta   90.00
_cell.angle_gamma   90.00
#
_symmetry.space_group_name_H-M   'P 1'
#
loop_
_entity.id
_entity.type
_entity.pdbx_description
1 polymer ?
#
loop_
_entity_poly.entity_id
_entity_poly.type
_entity_poly.pdbx_seq_one_letter_code
_entity_poly.pdbx_strand_id
1 'polypeptide(L)'
;AKGKIFNQPQLTNGEPVCIIGHKISSHLFSNQDPIGKQVKMGDMWLKVIGVMQRKAISGSDEESLGIRNYNLDVYTPIKTALIRYKDRSQITQNRLQGSGQDNEEQRTGTPNYNQLDKLVVQVEQSELLKPVSDVIFRMLKRRHRDVEDFQVKVPELLLKQKQQTKNLFNIVLGAIAGISLLVGGIGIMNIMLATVMERIREIGVRQALGAKPADIIGQFLAEAIIISLSGGLLGILFGVVTAKLITQFTGILTIITFPSIFLSFGVAAIVGLIFGIYPAKRASEQDPIESLRHE
;
A
#
# COMPACT_ATOMS: atom_id res chain seq x y z
N ALA A 1 -19.70 -1.47 15.27
CA ALA A 1 -21.00 -1.68 14.59
C ALA A 1 -22.02 -1.92 15.70
N LYS A 2 -23.32 -1.77 15.45
CA LYS A 2 -24.34 -2.10 16.45
C LYS A 2 -25.12 -3.34 15.99
N GLY A 3 -25.50 -4.21 16.93
CA GLY A 3 -26.28 -5.42 16.65
C GLY A 3 -25.45 -6.64 16.26
N LYS A 4 -26.08 -7.60 15.56
CA LYS A 4 -25.50 -8.91 15.21
C LYS A 4 -25.38 -9.09 13.69
N ILE A 5 -24.40 -9.91 13.28
CA ILE A 5 -24.30 -10.42 11.90
C ILE A 5 -25.34 -11.55 11.71
N PHE A 6 -25.72 -11.83 10.46
CA PHE A 6 -26.59 -12.95 10.13
C PHE A 6 -26.08 -14.27 10.71
N ASN A 7 -26.97 -15.01 11.37
CA ASN A 7 -26.69 -16.35 11.87
C ASN A 7 -27.00 -17.42 10.79
N GLN A 8 -26.52 -18.65 10.99
CA GLN A 8 -26.75 -19.74 10.02
C GLN A 8 -28.24 -20.03 9.77
N PRO A 9 -29.11 -20.10 10.79
CA PRO A 9 -30.55 -20.29 10.57
C PRO A 9 -31.19 -19.18 9.72
N GLN A 10 -30.85 -17.91 9.94
CA GLN A 10 -31.34 -16.78 9.14
C GLN A 10 -30.94 -16.90 7.68
N LEU A 11 -29.70 -17.34 7.42
CA LEU A 11 -29.18 -17.54 6.08
C LEU A 11 -29.88 -18.71 5.36
N THR A 12 -30.08 -19.85 6.05
CA THR A 12 -30.65 -21.07 5.45
C THR A 12 -32.16 -21.00 5.30
N ASN A 13 -32.89 -20.51 6.30
CA ASN A 13 -34.35 -20.47 6.32
C ASN A 13 -34.93 -19.27 5.56
N GLY A 14 -34.11 -18.29 5.18
CA GLY A 14 -34.58 -17.07 4.52
C GLY A 14 -35.48 -16.23 5.43
N GLU A 15 -35.06 -16.06 6.69
CA GLU A 15 -35.78 -15.23 7.65
C GLU A 15 -35.85 -13.76 7.17
N PRO A 16 -36.97 -13.05 7.42
CA PRO A 16 -37.16 -11.68 6.98
C PRO A 16 -36.37 -10.71 7.88
N VAL A 17 -35.04 -10.76 7.79
CA VAL A 17 -34.11 -9.94 8.57
C VAL A 17 -33.24 -9.08 7.65
N CYS A 18 -32.80 -7.92 8.15
CA CYS A 18 -31.89 -7.04 7.44
C CYS A 18 -30.85 -6.37 8.35
N ILE A 19 -29.74 -5.97 7.73
CA ILE A 19 -28.73 -5.09 8.29
C ILE A 19 -28.74 -3.81 7.47
N ILE A 20 -28.79 -2.65 8.12
CA ILE A 20 -28.91 -1.36 7.44
C ILE A 20 -27.61 -0.55 7.51
N GLY A 21 -27.36 0.25 6.48
CA GLY A 21 -26.30 1.24 6.46
C GLY A 21 -26.51 2.36 7.49
N HIS A 22 -25.42 3.01 7.89
CA HIS A 22 -25.45 4.04 8.92
C HIS A 22 -26.37 5.24 8.56
N LYS A 23 -26.38 5.67 7.29
CA LYS A 23 -27.17 6.82 6.83
C LYS A 23 -28.67 6.49 6.78
N ILE A 24 -29.02 5.24 6.48
CA ILE A 24 -30.41 4.74 6.60
C ILE A 24 -30.86 4.78 8.06
N SER A 25 -30.02 4.30 8.98
CA SER A 25 -30.34 4.31 10.40
C SER A 25 -30.58 5.73 10.93
N SER A 26 -29.77 6.71 10.53
CA SER A 26 -29.94 8.09 10.99
C SER A 26 -31.19 8.76 10.41
N HIS A 27 -31.57 8.44 9.16
CA HIS A 27 -32.78 9.01 8.54
C HIS A 27 -34.07 8.36 9.02
N LEU A 28 -34.12 7.02 9.13
CA LEU A 28 -35.33 6.30 9.54
C LEU A 28 -35.55 6.28 11.05
N PHE A 29 -34.48 6.40 11.85
CA PHE A 29 -34.52 6.19 13.30
C PHE A 29 -33.70 7.24 14.06
N SER A 30 -33.90 8.52 13.77
CA SER A 30 -33.04 9.62 14.24
C SER A 30 -32.81 9.68 15.76
N ASN A 31 -33.77 9.25 16.58
CA ASN A 31 -33.68 9.27 18.05
C ASN A 31 -34.04 7.93 18.72
N GLN A 32 -34.03 6.82 17.99
CA GLN A 32 -34.42 5.53 18.58
C GLN A 32 -33.50 4.40 18.12
N ASP A 33 -33.33 3.37 18.94
CA ASP A 33 -32.55 2.20 18.52
C ASP A 33 -33.28 1.49 17.35
N PRO A 34 -32.64 1.35 16.18
CA PRO A 34 -33.22 0.62 15.05
C PRO A 34 -33.25 -0.89 15.27
N ILE A 35 -32.45 -1.44 16.19
CA ILE A 35 -32.35 -2.89 16.39
C ILE A 35 -33.69 -3.43 16.92
N GLY A 36 -34.17 -4.49 16.27
CA GLY A 36 -35.42 -5.16 16.61
C GLY A 36 -36.66 -4.60 15.91
N LYS A 37 -36.56 -3.42 15.30
CA LYS A 37 -37.67 -2.81 14.56
C LYS A 37 -37.81 -3.35 13.16
N GLN A 38 -38.96 -3.12 12.56
CA GLN A 38 -39.25 -3.51 11.19
C GLN A 38 -39.10 -2.33 10.25
N VAL A 39 -38.56 -2.60 9.06
CA VAL A 39 -38.46 -1.65 7.96
C VAL A 39 -39.13 -2.28 6.75
N LYS A 40 -39.99 -1.51 6.08
CA LYS A 40 -40.65 -1.93 4.84
C LYS A 40 -39.72 -1.69 3.66
N MET A 41 -39.49 -2.74 2.87
CA MET A 41 -38.63 -2.73 1.68
C MET A 41 -39.43 -3.32 0.50
N GLY A 42 -39.99 -2.44 -0.33
CA GLY A 42 -41.02 -2.82 -1.30
C GLY A 42 -42.29 -3.27 -0.58
N ASP A 43 -42.76 -4.48 -0.88
CA ASP A 43 -43.97 -5.05 -0.25
C ASP A 43 -43.67 -5.89 1.00
N MET A 44 -42.40 -6.02 1.38
CA MET A 44 -41.96 -6.91 2.45
C MET A 44 -41.49 -6.15 3.69
N TRP A 45 -41.86 -6.63 4.86
CA TRP A 45 -41.33 -6.15 6.14
C TRP A 45 -40.12 -6.96 6.57
N LEU A 46 -39.01 -6.30 6.88
CA LEU A 46 -37.77 -6.92 7.35
C LEU A 46 -37.41 -6.39 8.74
N LYS A 47 -37.02 -7.30 9.65
CA LYS A 47 -36.56 -6.94 10.99
C LYS A 47 -35.08 -6.54 10.97
N VAL A 48 -34.77 -5.35 11.48
CA VAL A 48 -33.39 -4.86 11.60
C VAL A 48 -32.68 -5.59 12.72
N ILE A 49 -31.61 -6.31 12.41
CA ILE A 49 -30.79 -7.04 13.40
C ILE A 49 -29.43 -6.38 13.66
N GLY A 50 -29.03 -5.45 12.79
CA GLY A 50 -27.75 -4.76 12.90
C GLY A 50 -27.68 -3.48 12.07
N VAL A 51 -26.73 -2.63 12.45
CA VAL A 51 -26.40 -1.38 11.79
C VAL A 51 -24.90 -1.33 11.53
N MET A 52 -24.54 -1.08 10.28
CA MET A 52 -23.15 -0.95 9.88
C MET A 52 -22.49 0.28 10.52
N GLN A 53 -21.18 0.20 10.78
CA GLN A 53 -20.42 1.41 11.11
C GLN A 53 -20.43 2.35 9.92
N ARG A 54 -20.42 3.66 10.21
CA ARG A 54 -20.16 4.67 9.20
C ARG A 54 -18.82 4.35 8.53
N LYS A 55 -18.86 4.03 7.25
CA LYS A 55 -17.65 3.92 6.45
C LYS A 55 -17.37 5.32 5.91
N ALA A 56 -16.29 5.95 6.41
CA ALA A 56 -15.81 7.19 5.84
C ALA A 56 -15.36 6.89 4.40
N ILE A 57 -16.10 7.41 3.44
CA ILE A 57 -15.70 7.42 2.04
C ILE A 57 -15.01 8.77 1.87
N SER A 58 -13.69 8.77 1.74
CA SER A 58 -12.91 9.99 1.53
C SER A 58 -13.18 10.48 0.11
N GLY A 59 -13.87 11.61 -0.05
CA GLY A 59 -14.00 12.32 -1.32
C GLY A 59 -15.43 12.72 -1.69
N SER A 60 -15.59 13.95 -2.15
CA SER A 60 -16.80 14.57 -2.70
C SER A 60 -17.21 14.05 -4.09
N ASP A 61 -16.46 13.10 -4.66
CA ASP A 61 -16.77 12.43 -5.93
C ASP A 61 -17.70 11.23 -5.69
N GLU A 62 -18.80 11.48 -4.97
CA GLU A 62 -19.75 10.48 -4.46
C GLU A 62 -20.56 9.77 -5.57
N GLU A 63 -20.65 10.35 -6.78
CA GLU A 63 -21.50 9.83 -7.87
C GLU A 63 -20.74 9.57 -9.19
N SER A 64 -19.59 10.22 -9.41
CA SER A 64 -18.84 10.13 -10.69
C SER A 64 -17.96 8.88 -10.79
N LEU A 65 -17.60 8.26 -9.66
CA LEU A 65 -16.67 7.11 -9.64
C LEU A 65 -17.35 5.73 -9.71
N GLY A 66 -18.68 5.66 -9.70
CA GLY A 66 -19.42 4.39 -9.67
C GLY A 66 -19.16 3.53 -8.42
N ILE A 67 -18.60 4.13 -7.36
CA ILE A 67 -18.31 3.47 -6.09
C ILE A 67 -19.60 3.40 -5.28
N ARG A 68 -20.09 2.19 -5.02
CA ARG A 68 -21.31 1.93 -4.26
C ARG A 68 -21.22 2.49 -2.84
N ASN A 69 -22.16 3.36 -2.45
CA ASN A 69 -22.22 3.93 -1.10
C ASN A 69 -22.87 2.95 -0.11
N TYR A 70 -22.02 2.17 0.57
CA TYR A 70 -22.44 1.19 1.58
C TYR A 70 -23.23 1.78 2.76
N ASN A 71 -23.15 3.10 3.00
CA ASN A 71 -23.89 3.73 4.10
C ASN A 71 -25.40 3.87 3.79
N LEU A 72 -25.79 3.76 2.51
CA LEU A 72 -27.17 3.85 2.01
C LEU A 72 -27.72 2.49 1.55
N ASP A 73 -27.00 1.40 1.80
CA ASP A 73 -27.43 0.05 1.42
C ASP A 73 -28.19 -0.66 2.54
N VAL A 74 -29.13 -1.53 2.15
CA VAL A 74 -29.76 -2.52 3.03
C VAL A 74 -29.29 -3.91 2.60
N TYR A 75 -28.85 -4.69 3.57
CA TYR A 75 -28.40 -6.05 3.37
C TYR A 75 -29.43 -7.02 3.94
N THR A 76 -29.78 -8.04 3.18
CA THR A 76 -30.62 -9.15 3.61
C THR A 76 -30.03 -10.45 3.07
N PRO A 77 -30.23 -11.61 3.73
CA PRO A 77 -29.74 -12.87 3.20
C PRO A 77 -30.26 -13.13 1.78
N ILE A 78 -29.39 -13.67 0.93
CA ILE A 78 -29.74 -13.98 -0.46
C ILE A 78 -30.97 -14.90 -0.56
N LYS A 79 -31.10 -15.87 0.36
CA LYS A 79 -32.25 -16.78 0.41
C LYS A 79 -33.55 -16.04 0.73
N THR A 80 -33.51 -15.10 1.68
CA THR A 80 -34.64 -14.21 2.00
C THR A 80 -35.05 -13.42 0.78
N ALA A 81 -34.08 -12.84 0.07
CA ALA A 81 -34.32 -12.09 -1.15
C ALA A 81 -34.94 -12.96 -2.27
N LEU A 82 -34.46 -14.19 -2.45
CA LEU A 82 -34.92 -15.10 -3.52
C LEU A 82 -36.31 -15.70 -3.27
N ILE A 83 -36.66 -16.02 -2.02
CA ILE A 83 -37.97 -16.60 -1.71
C ILE A 83 -39.07 -15.54 -1.71
N ARG A 84 -38.77 -14.35 -1.18
CA ARG A 84 -39.79 -13.37 -0.81
C ARG A 84 -40.02 -12.29 -1.88
N TYR A 85 -39.01 -11.97 -2.67
CA TYR A 85 -39.16 -11.02 -3.79
C TYR A 85 -39.37 -11.83 -5.07
N LYS A 86 -40.64 -12.12 -5.37
CA LYS A 86 -41.07 -13.00 -6.47
C LYS A 86 -40.83 -12.44 -7.88
N ASP A 87 -40.63 -11.13 -8.03
CA ASP A 87 -40.44 -10.52 -9.34
C ASP A 87 -39.41 -9.39 -9.27
N ARG A 88 -38.15 -9.69 -9.59
CA ARG A 88 -37.07 -8.69 -9.59
C ARG A 88 -37.07 -7.78 -10.82
N SER A 89 -37.77 -8.17 -11.90
CA SER A 89 -38.00 -7.30 -13.06
C SER A 89 -38.78 -6.03 -12.70
N GLN A 90 -39.44 -6.06 -11.54
CA GLN A 90 -40.32 -5.02 -11.05
C GLN A 90 -39.66 -4.00 -10.12
N ILE A 91 -38.44 -4.24 -9.64
CA ILE A 91 -37.74 -3.36 -8.70
C ILE A 91 -36.61 -2.64 -9.45
N THR A 92 -36.98 -1.85 -10.44
CA THR A 92 -36.08 -0.89 -11.08
C THR A 92 -36.12 0.43 -10.31
N GLN A 93 -35.00 1.18 -10.33
CA GLN A 93 -34.89 2.51 -9.74
C GLN A 93 -36.06 3.45 -10.13
N ASN A 94 -36.65 3.24 -11.32
CA ASN A 94 -37.81 3.96 -11.84
C ASN A 94 -39.12 3.72 -11.05
N ARG A 95 -39.32 2.57 -10.37
CA ARG A 95 -40.50 2.35 -9.52
C ARG A 95 -40.39 3.00 -8.13
N LEU A 96 -39.17 3.30 -7.68
CA LEU A 96 -38.95 4.00 -6.40
C LEU A 96 -39.24 5.51 -6.51
N GLN A 97 -39.35 6.05 -7.74
CA GLN A 97 -39.87 7.39 -8.05
C GLN A 97 -41.37 7.33 -8.38
N GLY A 98 -42.19 6.73 -7.52
CA GLY A 98 -43.63 6.68 -7.74
C GLY A 98 -44.33 7.95 -7.28
N SER A 99 -44.86 8.74 -8.22
CA SER A 99 -46.09 9.52 -8.03
C SER A 99 -46.68 9.93 -9.39
N GLY A 100 -47.66 9.17 -9.86
CA GLY A 100 -48.65 9.67 -10.83
C GLY A 100 -48.71 8.91 -12.16
N GLN A 101 -49.81 8.17 -12.32
CA GLN A 101 -50.42 7.73 -13.57
C GLN A 101 -49.71 6.59 -14.32
N ASP A 102 -50.16 5.38 -14.02
CA ASP A 102 -49.83 4.14 -14.72
C ASP A 102 -50.22 4.21 -16.21
N ASN A 103 -49.25 4.44 -17.09
CA ASN A 103 -49.37 4.11 -18.51
C ASN A 103 -48.70 2.76 -18.75
N GLU A 104 -49.52 1.73 -19.02
CA GLU A 104 -49.08 0.34 -19.20
C GLU A 104 -48.30 0.07 -20.49
N GLU A 105 -48.18 1.04 -21.42
CA GLU A 105 -47.61 0.84 -22.76
C GLU A 105 -46.08 0.95 -22.86
N GLN A 106 -45.37 1.33 -21.79
CA GLN A 106 -43.89 1.33 -21.75
C GLN A 106 -43.33 0.16 -20.93
N ARG A 107 -43.78 -1.07 -21.21
CA ARG A 107 -43.18 -2.31 -20.69
C ARG A 107 -42.15 -2.90 -21.66
N THR A 108 -41.28 -2.07 -22.24
CA THR A 108 -40.22 -2.49 -23.20
C THR A 108 -38.87 -2.77 -22.54
N GLY A 109 -38.86 -3.17 -21.27
CA GLY A 109 -37.68 -3.76 -20.65
C GLY A 109 -37.66 -5.26 -20.92
N THR A 110 -36.63 -5.77 -21.59
CA THR A 110 -36.42 -7.22 -21.69
C THR A 110 -36.49 -7.81 -20.28
N PRO A 111 -37.37 -8.79 -20.02
CA PRO A 111 -37.47 -9.39 -18.69
C PRO A 111 -36.09 -9.86 -18.23
N ASN A 112 -35.62 -9.31 -17.11
CA ASN A 112 -34.35 -9.71 -16.52
C ASN A 112 -34.55 -11.07 -15.85
N TYR A 113 -34.16 -12.14 -16.54
CA TYR A 113 -34.22 -13.52 -16.03
C TYR A 113 -33.10 -13.84 -15.04
N ASN A 114 -32.13 -12.93 -14.84
CA ASN A 114 -30.98 -13.19 -13.98
C ASN A 114 -31.37 -13.12 -12.51
N GLN A 115 -31.03 -14.17 -11.76
CA GLN A 115 -31.29 -14.23 -10.31
C GLN A 115 -30.26 -13.42 -9.48
N LEU A 116 -29.11 -13.11 -10.06
CA LEU A 116 -27.99 -12.43 -9.41
C LEU A 116 -27.49 -11.29 -10.29
N ASP A 117 -27.44 -10.07 -9.73
CA ASP A 117 -26.92 -8.89 -10.45
C ASP A 117 -25.39 -8.76 -10.35
N LYS A 118 -24.82 -9.24 -9.24
CA LYS A 118 -23.40 -9.05 -8.93
C LYS A 118 -22.88 -10.13 -7.99
N LEU A 119 -21.72 -10.68 -8.33
CA LEU A 119 -20.92 -11.50 -7.46
C LEU A 119 -19.63 -10.73 -7.12
N VAL A 120 -19.34 -10.58 -5.84
CA VAL A 120 -18.13 -9.90 -5.37
C VAL A 120 -17.13 -10.95 -4.92
N VAL A 121 -15.97 -11.00 -5.57
CA VAL A 121 -14.86 -11.86 -5.19
C VAL A 121 -13.79 -11.02 -4.52
N GLN A 122 -13.37 -11.42 -3.33
CA GLN A 122 -12.24 -10.82 -2.63
C GLN A 122 -10.97 -11.61 -2.94
N VAL A 123 -9.92 -10.91 -3.37
CA VAL A 123 -8.59 -11.48 -3.59
C VAL A 123 -7.65 -10.91 -2.54
N GLU A 124 -6.89 -11.77 -1.86
CA GLU A 124 -5.99 -11.37 -0.77
C GLU A 124 -4.84 -10.49 -1.26
N GLN A 125 -4.26 -10.87 -2.41
CA GLN A 125 -3.11 -10.18 -2.99
C GLN A 125 -3.53 -9.30 -4.16
N SER A 126 -3.11 -8.03 -4.12
CA SER A 126 -3.48 -7.05 -5.15
C SER A 126 -2.83 -7.37 -6.50
N GLU A 127 -1.66 -8.00 -6.49
CA GLU A 127 -0.87 -8.41 -7.65
C GLU A 127 -1.58 -9.50 -8.46
N LEU A 128 -2.39 -10.33 -7.79
CA LEU A 128 -3.13 -11.43 -8.40
C LEU A 128 -4.49 -11.03 -8.96
N LEU A 129 -4.94 -9.78 -8.78
CA LEU A 129 -6.27 -9.35 -9.22
C LEU A 129 -6.51 -9.53 -10.72
N LYS A 130 -5.52 -9.20 -11.55
CA LYS A 130 -5.63 -9.35 -13.01
C LYS A 130 -5.59 -10.83 -13.45
N PRO A 131 -4.59 -11.65 -13.03
CA PRO A 131 -4.61 -13.09 -13.30
C PRO A 131 -5.89 -13.78 -12.83
N VAL A 132 -6.39 -13.47 -11.63
CA VAL A 132 -7.62 -14.06 -11.08
C VAL A 132 -8.84 -13.61 -11.89
N SER A 133 -8.92 -12.35 -12.29
CA SER A 133 -9.98 -11.85 -13.17
C SER A 133 -10.03 -12.61 -14.49
N ASP A 134 -8.89 -12.85 -15.12
CA ASP A 134 -8.80 -13.59 -16.39
C ASP A 134 -9.24 -15.05 -16.22
N VAL A 135 -8.86 -15.68 -15.12
CA VAL A 135 -9.28 -17.06 -14.78
C VAL A 135 -10.79 -17.11 -14.55
N ILE A 136 -11.36 -16.16 -13.79
CA ILE A 136 -12.80 -16.08 -13.55
C ILE A 136 -13.54 -15.88 -14.87
N PHE A 137 -13.06 -14.96 -15.73
CA PHE A 137 -13.66 -14.71 -17.04
C PHE A 137 -13.70 -15.98 -17.89
N ARG A 138 -12.57 -16.69 -18.02
CA ARG A 138 -12.52 -17.96 -18.79
C ARG A 138 -13.39 -19.06 -18.18
N MET A 139 -13.42 -19.16 -16.85
CA MET A 139 -14.23 -20.15 -16.15
C MET A 139 -15.73 -19.92 -16.36
N LEU A 140 -16.18 -18.66 -16.25
CA LEU A 140 -17.57 -18.28 -16.48
C LEU A 140 -17.95 -18.44 -17.94
N LYS A 141 -17.09 -18.01 -18.87
CA LYS A 141 -17.31 -18.18 -20.32
C LYS A 141 -17.55 -19.65 -20.68
N ARG A 142 -16.70 -20.55 -20.17
CA ARG A 142 -16.89 -22.01 -20.36
C ARG A 142 -18.18 -22.52 -19.74
N ARG A 143 -18.55 -22.05 -18.54
CA ARG A 143 -19.79 -22.46 -17.85
C ARG A 143 -21.04 -21.95 -18.56
N HIS A 144 -20.94 -20.80 -19.22
CA HIS A 144 -22.02 -20.14 -19.95
C HIS A 144 -22.02 -20.52 -21.44
N ARG A 145 -21.34 -21.63 -21.81
CA ARG A 145 -21.30 -22.16 -23.18
C ARG A 145 -20.83 -21.12 -24.22
N ASP A 146 -19.79 -20.37 -23.84
CA ASP A 146 -19.18 -19.29 -24.64
C ASP A 146 -20.08 -18.07 -24.91
N VAL A 147 -21.21 -17.94 -24.21
CA VAL A 147 -22.04 -16.74 -24.22
C VAL A 147 -21.47 -15.69 -23.26
N GLU A 148 -21.30 -14.45 -23.73
CA GLU A 148 -20.81 -13.32 -22.93
C GLU A 148 -21.97 -12.51 -22.33
N ASP A 149 -22.61 -13.09 -21.31
CA ASP A 149 -23.73 -12.51 -20.55
C ASP A 149 -23.30 -11.92 -19.17
N PHE A 150 -21.99 -11.85 -18.91
CA PHE A 150 -21.43 -11.32 -17.65
C PHE A 150 -20.28 -10.35 -17.92
N GLN A 151 -19.98 -9.50 -16.92
CA GLN A 151 -18.84 -8.59 -16.96
C GLN A 151 -18.01 -8.71 -15.67
N VAL A 152 -16.71 -8.95 -15.81
CA VAL A 152 -15.77 -8.93 -14.69
C VAL A 152 -15.16 -7.53 -14.59
N LYS A 153 -15.46 -6.80 -13.51
CA LYS A 153 -14.92 -5.46 -13.25
C LYS A 153 -13.87 -5.51 -12.15
N VAL A 154 -12.62 -5.19 -12.48
CA VAL A 154 -11.54 -4.98 -11.51
C VAL A 154 -11.47 -3.48 -11.18
N PRO A 155 -11.45 -3.08 -9.90
CA PRO A 155 -11.23 -1.68 -9.52
C PRO A 155 -9.80 -1.20 -9.85
N GLU A 156 -9.51 -0.93 -11.12
CA GLU A 156 -8.17 -0.54 -11.58
C GLU A 156 -7.69 0.78 -10.97
N LEU A 157 -8.59 1.72 -10.69
CA LEU A 157 -8.26 3.00 -10.06
C LEU A 157 -7.68 2.79 -8.65
N LEU A 158 -8.23 1.87 -7.87
CA LEU A 158 -7.71 1.55 -6.53
C LEU A 158 -6.32 0.91 -6.61
N LEU A 159 -6.09 0.07 -7.63
CA LEU A 159 -4.77 -0.54 -7.87
C LEU A 159 -3.74 0.50 -8.29
N LYS A 160 -4.10 1.37 -9.25
CA LYS A 160 -3.23 2.45 -9.73
C LYS A 160 -2.91 3.44 -8.62
N GLN A 161 -3.89 3.84 -7.80
CA GLN A 161 -3.67 4.72 -6.65
C GLN A 161 -2.72 4.10 -5.63
N LYS A 162 -2.94 2.84 -5.22
CA LYS A 162 -2.03 2.12 -4.31
C LYS A 162 -0.61 2.05 -4.87
N GLN A 163 -0.47 1.77 -6.17
CA GLN A 163 0.83 1.70 -6.83
C GLN A 163 1.52 3.06 -6.92
N GLN A 164 0.80 4.13 -7.26
CA GLN A 164 1.32 5.49 -7.31
C GLN A 164 1.79 5.96 -5.94
N THR A 165 1.00 5.74 -4.90
CA THR A 165 1.39 6.05 -3.52
C THR A 165 2.65 5.29 -3.11
N LYS A 166 2.73 3.99 -3.40
CA LYS A 166 3.93 3.17 -3.13
C LYS A 166 5.15 3.71 -3.88
N ASN A 167 5.01 4.06 -5.16
CA ASN A 167 6.10 4.62 -5.95
C ASN A 167 6.57 5.97 -5.41
N LEU A 168 5.64 6.85 -5.02
CA LEU A 168 5.98 8.13 -4.40
C LEU A 168 6.75 7.92 -3.10
N PHE A 169 6.29 7.04 -2.20
CA PHE A 169 7.01 6.71 -0.97
C PHE A 169 8.41 6.16 -1.26
N ASN A 170 8.57 5.26 -2.24
CA ASN A 170 9.88 4.74 -2.62
C ASN A 170 10.82 5.85 -3.14
N ILE A 171 10.32 6.77 -3.96
CA ILE A 171 11.11 7.91 -4.47
C ILE A 171 11.54 8.81 -3.31
N VAL A 172 10.62 9.18 -2.42
CA VAL A 172 10.91 10.05 -1.28
C VAL A 172 11.93 9.39 -0.34
N LEU A 173 11.73 8.11 -0.02
CA LEU A 173 12.63 7.36 0.86
C LEU A 173 14.01 7.20 0.22
N GLY A 174 14.07 6.94 -1.09
CA GLY A 174 15.31 6.88 -1.86
C GLY A 174 16.03 8.23 -1.92
N ALA A 175 15.31 9.33 -2.08
CA ALA A 175 15.88 10.68 -2.08
C ALA A 175 16.46 11.04 -0.70
N ILE A 176 15.72 10.78 0.39
CA ILE A 176 16.21 11.00 1.75
C ILE A 176 17.46 10.15 2.01
N ALA A 177 17.41 8.86 1.66
CA ALA A 177 18.56 7.97 1.79
C ALA A 177 19.77 8.47 0.98
N GLY A 178 19.56 8.92 -0.26
CA GLY A 178 20.61 9.47 -1.11
C GLY A 178 21.23 10.77 -0.55
N ILE A 179 20.41 11.68 -0.02
CA ILE A 179 20.91 12.90 0.64
C ILE A 179 21.71 12.54 1.89
N SER A 180 21.20 11.62 2.73
CA SER A 180 21.92 11.14 3.92
C SER A 180 23.26 10.50 3.57
N LEU A 181 23.29 9.73 2.47
CA LEU A 181 24.51 9.11 1.94
C LEU A 181 25.54 10.16 1.50
N LEU A 182 25.08 11.20 0.80
CA LEU A 182 25.92 12.29 0.32
C LEU A 182 26.50 13.08 1.49
N VAL A 183 25.66 13.47 2.47
CA VAL A 183 26.12 14.17 3.68
C VAL A 183 27.10 13.31 4.48
N GLY A 184 26.82 12.01 4.64
CA GLY A 184 27.74 11.07 5.27
C GLY A 184 29.07 10.93 4.52
N GLY A 185 29.01 10.86 3.19
CA GLY A 185 30.19 10.81 2.32
C GLY A 185 31.06 12.06 2.42
N ILE A 186 30.46 13.25 2.42
CA ILE A 186 31.17 14.51 2.67
C ILE A 186 31.83 14.48 4.06
N GLY A 187 31.16 13.93 5.07
CA GLY A 187 31.72 13.75 6.40
C GLY A 187 32.99 12.89 6.39
N ILE A 188 32.96 11.73 5.73
CA ILE A 188 34.14 10.86 5.55
C ILE A 188 35.26 11.61 4.85
N MET A 189 34.93 12.33 3.76
CA MET A 189 35.92 13.10 3.00
C MET A 189 36.59 14.18 3.87
N ASN A 190 35.82 14.91 4.67
CA ASN A 190 36.36 15.98 5.51
C ASN A 190 37.25 15.44 6.63
N ILE A 191 36.84 14.34 7.28
CA ILE A 191 37.65 13.67 8.29
C ILE A 191 38.95 13.18 7.66
N MET A 192 38.88 12.53 6.49
CA MET A 192 40.06 12.07 5.76
C MET A 192 40.99 13.22 5.35
N LEU A 193 40.45 14.33 4.83
CA LEU A 193 41.26 15.51 4.51
C LEU A 193 41.99 16.04 5.74
N ALA A 194 41.31 16.14 6.89
CA ALA A 194 41.92 16.57 8.14
C ALA A 194 43.04 15.62 8.58
N THR A 195 42.81 14.30 8.55
CA THR A 195 43.83 13.29 8.90
C THR A 195 45.04 13.33 7.97
N VAL A 196 44.83 13.55 6.67
CA VAL A 196 45.92 13.76 5.72
C VAL A 196 46.73 14.99 6.10
N MET A 197 46.06 16.10 6.41
CA MET A 197 46.71 17.36 6.80
C MET A 197 47.53 17.21 8.10
N GLU A 198 47.00 16.51 9.11
CA GLU A 198 47.72 16.24 10.37
C GLU A 198 48.97 15.39 10.16
N ARG A 199 48.96 14.47 9.19
CA ARG A 199 50.06 13.54 8.90
C ARG A 199 50.92 13.97 7.70
N ILE A 200 50.81 15.21 7.22
CA ILE A 200 51.54 15.70 6.02
C ILE A 200 53.04 15.41 6.09
N ARG A 201 53.67 15.68 7.24
CA ARG A 201 55.12 15.52 7.41
C ARG A 201 55.55 14.06 7.27
N GLU A 202 54.76 13.12 7.81
CA GLU A 202 55.05 11.69 7.68
C GLU A 202 54.95 11.21 6.23
N ILE A 203 53.95 11.72 5.49
CA ILE A 203 53.74 11.40 4.08
C ILE A 203 54.91 11.93 3.24
N GLY A 204 55.33 13.18 3.46
CA GLY A 204 56.46 13.81 2.78
C GLY A 204 57.78 13.07 2.99
N VAL A 205 58.04 12.59 4.22
CA VAL A 205 59.22 11.75 4.50
C VAL A 205 59.17 10.43 3.71
N ARG A 206 58.01 9.76 3.63
CA ARG A 206 57.87 8.52 2.86
C ARG A 206 58.07 8.73 1.36
N GLN A 207 57.54 9.82 0.81
CA GLN A 207 57.72 10.17 -0.60
C GLN A 207 59.18 10.53 -0.90
N ALA A 208 59.86 11.26 -0.01
CA ALA A 208 61.29 11.56 -0.15
C ALA A 208 62.19 10.32 -0.12
N LEU A 209 61.76 9.26 0.59
CA LEU A 209 62.41 7.94 0.61
C LEU A 209 62.06 7.06 -0.61
N GLY A 210 61.22 7.54 -1.52
CA GLY A 210 60.88 6.86 -2.78
C GLY A 210 59.54 6.10 -2.79
N ALA A 211 58.65 6.31 -1.81
CA ALA A 211 57.30 5.75 -1.87
C ALA A 211 56.54 6.27 -3.10
N LYS A 212 55.88 5.37 -3.84
CA LYS A 212 55.12 5.75 -5.03
C LYS A 212 53.79 6.40 -4.61
N PRO A 213 53.22 7.30 -5.44
CA PRO A 213 51.89 7.87 -5.18
C PRO A 213 50.81 6.80 -4.93
N ALA A 214 50.93 5.66 -5.62
CA ALA A 214 50.02 4.52 -5.45
C ALA A 214 50.08 3.88 -4.04
N ASP A 215 51.24 3.88 -3.38
CA ASP A 215 51.41 3.30 -2.04
C ASP A 215 50.67 4.16 -1.00
N ILE A 216 50.76 5.49 -1.15
CA ILE A 216 50.06 6.46 -0.30
C ILE A 216 48.55 6.39 -0.54
N ILE A 217 48.11 6.35 -1.80
CA ILE A 217 46.69 6.21 -2.14
C ILE A 217 46.12 4.91 -1.55
N GLY A 218 46.84 3.79 -1.70
CA GLY A 218 46.42 2.49 -1.17
C GLY A 218 46.23 2.48 0.34
N GLN A 219 47.14 3.11 1.09
CA GLN A 219 47.04 3.20 2.55
C GLN A 219 45.79 3.98 2.98
N PHE A 220 45.61 5.18 2.43
CA PHE A 220 44.47 6.04 2.79
C PHE A 220 43.14 5.44 2.33
N LEU A 221 43.11 4.77 1.18
CA LEU A 221 41.93 4.08 0.70
C LEU A 221 41.56 2.90 1.60
N ALA A 222 42.56 2.14 2.10
CA ALA A 222 42.33 1.08 3.07
C ALA A 222 41.75 1.61 4.39
N GLU A 223 42.25 2.75 4.89
CA GLU A 223 41.73 3.42 6.09
C GLU A 223 40.25 3.85 5.88
N ALA A 224 39.93 4.48 4.74
CA ALA A 224 38.57 4.86 4.39
C ALA A 224 37.62 3.66 4.25
N ILE A 225 38.08 2.57 3.64
CA ILE A 225 37.31 1.33 3.50
C ILE A 225 37.05 0.71 4.88
N ILE A 226 38.04 0.65 5.78
CA ILE A 226 37.86 0.09 7.12
C ILE A 226 36.81 0.90 7.90
N ILE A 227 36.88 2.24 7.85
CA ILE A 227 35.90 3.13 8.48
C ILE A 227 34.49 2.90 7.90
N SER A 228 34.39 2.79 6.57
CA SER A 228 33.10 2.56 5.92
C SER A 228 32.51 1.17 6.21
N LEU A 229 33.31 0.11 6.20
CA LEU A 229 32.85 -1.25 6.49
C LEU A 229 32.42 -1.39 7.95
N SER A 230 33.18 -0.82 8.88
CA SER A 230 32.84 -0.84 10.31
C SER A 230 31.58 -0.01 10.59
N GLY A 231 31.47 1.19 10.01
CA GLY A 231 30.26 2.01 10.06
C GLY A 231 29.05 1.31 9.43
N GLY A 232 29.24 0.64 8.30
CA GLY A 232 28.19 -0.14 7.61
C GLY A 232 27.70 -1.31 8.44
N LEU A 233 28.60 -2.07 9.06
CA LEU A 233 28.25 -3.19 9.95
C LEU A 233 27.47 -2.71 11.19
N LEU A 234 27.94 -1.61 11.81
CA LEU A 234 27.23 -0.96 12.93
C LEU A 234 25.86 -0.43 12.50
N GLY A 235 25.76 0.16 11.30
CA GLY A 235 24.52 0.63 10.73
C GLY A 235 23.50 -0.48 10.50
N ILE A 236 23.94 -1.65 9.98
CA ILE A 236 23.09 -2.84 9.82
C ILE A 236 22.60 -3.33 11.18
N LEU A 237 23.50 -3.43 12.17
CA LEU A 237 23.14 -3.84 13.52
C LEU A 237 22.07 -2.90 14.10
N PHE A 238 22.30 -1.59 14.02
CA PHE A 238 21.39 -0.58 14.53
C PHE A 238 20.04 -0.59 13.80
N GLY A 239 20.04 -0.79 12.48
CA GLY A 239 18.84 -0.91 11.66
C GLY A 239 18.00 -2.12 12.03
N VAL A 240 18.63 -3.29 12.22
CA VAL A 240 17.94 -4.53 12.63
C VAL A 240 17.35 -4.40 14.04
N VAL A 241 18.12 -3.83 14.98
CA VAL A 241 17.64 -3.58 16.35
C VAL A 241 16.44 -2.63 16.34
N THR A 242 16.53 -1.52 15.61
CA THR A 242 15.46 -0.54 15.49
C THR A 242 14.19 -1.14 14.86
N ALA A 243 14.35 -1.94 13.80
CA ALA A 243 13.23 -2.64 13.18
C ALA A 243 12.51 -3.60 14.15
N LYS A 244 13.26 -4.38 14.94
CA LYS A 244 12.69 -5.25 15.97
C LYS A 244 11.95 -4.46 17.05
N LEU A 245 12.53 -3.35 17.53
CA LEU A 245 11.88 -2.47 18.51
C LEU A 245 10.56 -1.91 17.97
N ILE A 246 10.55 -1.42 16.72
CA ILE A 246 9.33 -0.90 16.08
C ILE A 246 8.26 -1.99 16.02
N THR A 247 8.61 -3.21 15.62
CA THR A 247 7.64 -4.32 15.56
C THR A 247 7.07 -4.66 16.93
N GLN A 248 7.87 -4.59 18.01
CA GLN A 248 7.40 -4.83 19.37
C GLN A 248 6.46 -3.73 19.89
N PHE A 249 6.75 -2.45 19.63
CA PHE A 249 5.95 -1.34 20.15
C PHE A 249 4.71 -1.01 19.31
N THR A 250 4.77 -1.19 17.99
CA THR A 250 3.70 -0.75 17.07
C THR A 250 2.85 -1.89 16.52
N GLY A 251 3.29 -3.15 16.68
CA GLY A 251 2.63 -4.32 16.09
C GLY A 251 2.74 -4.40 14.56
N ILE A 252 3.50 -3.50 13.92
CA ILE A 252 3.73 -3.53 12.47
C ILE A 252 4.86 -4.52 12.17
N LEU A 253 4.54 -5.56 11.39
CA LEU A 253 5.51 -6.57 10.92
C LEU A 253 6.52 -5.91 9.97
N THR A 254 7.75 -5.70 10.45
CA THR A 254 8.86 -5.22 9.61
C THR A 254 9.54 -6.42 8.96
N ILE A 255 9.56 -6.45 7.62
CA ILE A 255 10.19 -7.54 6.87
C ILE A 255 11.59 -7.10 6.48
N ILE A 256 12.61 -7.79 7.00
CA ILE A 256 14.02 -7.58 6.65
C ILE A 256 14.44 -8.74 5.75
N THR A 257 14.92 -8.44 4.55
CA THR A 257 15.37 -9.46 3.59
C THR A 257 16.90 -9.43 3.47
N PHE A 258 17.50 -10.61 3.35
CA PHE A 258 18.96 -10.74 3.21
C PHE A 258 19.55 -9.94 2.03
N PRO A 259 18.94 -9.93 0.81
CA PRO A 259 19.46 -9.15 -0.30
C PRO A 259 19.55 -7.64 0.00
N SER A 260 18.60 -7.08 0.76
CA SER A 260 18.61 -5.67 1.13
C SER A 260 19.77 -5.33 2.07
N ILE A 261 20.16 -6.25 2.96
CA ILE A 261 21.32 -6.06 3.84
C ILE A 261 22.59 -5.99 3.01
N PHE A 262 22.84 -6.97 2.13
CA PHE A 262 24.01 -6.96 1.25
C PHE A 262 24.06 -5.72 0.34
N LEU A 263 22.91 -5.31 -0.20
CA LEU A 263 22.82 -4.10 -1.02
C LEU A 263 23.20 -2.86 -0.21
N SER A 264 22.66 -2.69 1.00
CA SER A 264 22.98 -1.54 1.87
C SER A 264 24.47 -1.49 2.24
N PHE A 265 25.07 -2.64 2.55
CA PHE A 265 26.49 -2.76 2.86
C PHE A 265 27.36 -2.43 1.64
N GLY A 266 26.99 -2.93 0.46
CA GLY A 266 27.69 -2.62 -0.79
C GLY A 266 27.63 -1.11 -1.12
N VAL A 267 26.47 -0.48 -0.94
CA VAL A 267 26.31 0.97 -1.14
C VAL A 267 27.19 1.76 -0.16
N ALA A 268 27.24 1.37 1.12
CA ALA A 268 28.10 2.02 2.11
C ALA A 268 29.59 1.93 1.72
N ALA A 269 30.05 0.74 1.31
CA ALA A 269 31.42 0.51 0.87
C ALA A 269 31.78 1.35 -0.38
N ILE A 270 30.89 1.38 -1.39
CA ILE A 270 31.09 2.18 -2.61
C ILE A 270 31.22 3.67 -2.27
N VAL A 271 30.40 4.18 -1.35
CA VAL A 271 30.43 5.59 -0.97
C VAL A 271 31.70 5.93 -0.21
N GLY A 272 32.11 5.08 0.74
CA GLY A 272 33.40 5.23 1.43
C GLY A 272 34.57 5.25 0.46
N LEU A 273 34.53 4.39 -0.56
CA LEU A 273 35.54 4.36 -1.62
C LEU A 273 35.56 5.66 -2.42
N ILE A 274 34.42 6.11 -2.96
CA ILE A 274 34.31 7.31 -3.80
C ILE A 274 34.82 8.55 -3.06
N PHE A 275 34.35 8.77 -1.82
CA PHE A 275 34.73 9.93 -1.02
C PHE A 275 36.13 9.82 -0.41
N GLY A 276 36.70 8.61 -0.29
CA GLY A 276 38.07 8.38 0.17
C GLY A 276 39.13 8.56 -0.92
N ILE A 277 38.80 8.34 -2.20
CA ILE A 277 39.75 8.48 -3.31
C ILE A 277 40.25 9.92 -3.46
N TYR A 278 39.37 10.92 -3.34
CA TYR A 278 39.74 12.33 -3.49
C TYR A 278 40.84 12.77 -2.50
N PRO A 279 40.68 12.62 -1.17
CA PRO A 279 41.74 12.98 -0.22
C PRO A 279 43.00 12.15 -0.38
N ALA A 280 42.87 10.84 -0.67
CA ALA A 280 44.00 9.95 -0.89
C ALA A 280 44.86 10.39 -2.08
N LYS A 281 44.21 10.79 -3.19
CA LYS A 281 44.89 11.34 -4.36
C LYS A 281 45.58 12.66 -4.03
N ARG A 282 44.87 13.58 -3.35
CA ARG A 282 45.41 14.88 -2.95
C ARG A 282 46.63 14.75 -2.03
N ALA A 283 46.66 13.74 -1.14
CA ALA A 283 47.81 13.43 -0.30
C ALA A 283 49.03 13.01 -1.11
N SER A 284 48.82 12.21 -2.17
CA SER A 284 49.90 11.68 -3.01
C SER A 284 50.53 12.70 -3.96
N GLU A 285 49.85 13.81 -4.22
CA GLU A 285 50.29 14.88 -5.12
C GLU A 285 51.00 16.02 -4.38
N GLN A 286 51.16 15.95 -3.05
CA GLN A 286 51.94 16.96 -2.31
C GLN A 286 53.44 16.84 -2.60
N ASP A 287 54.11 17.99 -2.75
CA ASP A 287 55.55 18.08 -2.95
C ASP A 287 56.28 17.76 -1.63
N PRO A 288 57.15 16.74 -1.59
CA PRO A 288 57.89 16.36 -0.39
C PRO A 288 58.67 17.51 0.25
N ILE A 289 59.16 18.45 -0.56
CA ILE A 289 59.94 19.60 -0.09
C ILE A 289 59.03 20.61 0.62
N GLU A 290 57.83 20.87 0.08
CA GLU A 290 56.83 21.74 0.72
C GLU A 290 56.28 21.12 2.00
N SER A 291 56.02 19.81 2.01
CA SER A 291 55.51 19.06 3.17
C SER A 291 56.48 19.03 4.36
N LEU A 292 57.78 19.20 4.13
CA LEU A 292 58.82 19.29 5.17
C LEU A 292 59.09 20.72 5.65
N ARG A 293 58.60 21.73 4.92
CA ARG A 293 58.82 23.16 5.20
C ARG A 293 57.73 23.79 6.07
N HIS A 294 56.57 23.15 6.17
CA HIS A 294 55.49 23.58 7.05
C HIS A 294 55.79 23.24 8.53
N GLU A 295 55.81 24.26 9.39
CA GLU A 295 55.54 24.15 10.85
C GLU A 295 54.03 24.04 11.11
#